data_AF-A0A0M9EMN3-F1
#
_entry.id   AF-A0A0M9EMN3-F1
#
_cell.length_a   1.000
_cell.length_b   1.000
_cell.length_c   1.000
_cell.angle_alpha   90.00
_cell.angle_beta   90.00
_cell.angle_gamma   90.00
#
_symmetry.space_group_name_H-M   'P 1'
#
loop_
_entity.id
_entity.type
_entity.pdbx_description
1 polymer ?
#
loop_
_entity_poly.entity_id
_entity_poly.type
_entity_poly.pdbx_seq_one_letter_code
_entity_poly.pdbx_strand_id
1 'polypeptide(L)'
;MSAERIASGFEASAPEGVSPRFVGLDAPSKKRSPSGQHTCQGLYWTLEGKTPTVAFVATHYNADFSEHYLASHLAAKGYGFLGWNTRFRGLEDLFILEPALEDIGVGVRWLKEVAGVQKVILIGNSGGGSLMAAYHAKSQDDGSLVKADAFIFVNSHTGRPDVFSNWLDPAVIDEDDPVKTDTTLDMYNPANGPPYSQEFINRYRAAQIERNHRITEWVKKELQRLNDAGIPDRLFPIHRTMADLRFTIILQTAIATAADGRLRFIPIRQLQCIMSAFVFLFKAITLCTSREDVQTSLVAMERCVKALGEADMDEMNVSRDTLGFLYSYVRRLGEDTNVFFASSTDSDRAMDTQVMQGLSESPAVVDAMAASQPLLLGVNWNQDMFAIIGLPADLAMPWSPLDSSGRLIAADPLWQSIGSPWDASG
;
A
#
# COMPACT_ATOMS: atom_id res chain seq x y z
N MET A 1 -11.82 9.24 30.63
CA MET A 1 -11.02 8.82 29.47
C MET A 1 -11.77 9.24 28.23
N SER A 2 -11.45 10.39 27.64
CA SER A 2 -11.84 10.64 26.24
C SER A 2 -10.85 9.87 25.37
N ALA A 3 -11.34 9.15 24.36
CA ALA A 3 -10.50 8.44 23.40
C ALA A 3 -9.75 9.39 22.43
N GLU A 4 -9.81 10.69 22.71
CA GLU A 4 -9.27 11.75 21.86
C GLU A 4 -7.84 12.06 22.29
N ARG A 5 -6.87 11.38 21.66
CA ARG A 5 -5.57 12.03 21.46
C ARG A 5 -5.78 13.10 20.40
N ILE A 6 -6.14 14.32 20.84
CA ILE A 6 -6.01 15.51 19.99
C ILE A 6 -4.51 15.71 19.80
N ALA A 7 -3.98 15.22 18.67
CA ALA A 7 -2.71 15.72 18.17
C ALA A 7 -2.95 17.20 17.84
N SER A 8 -2.31 18.10 18.58
CA SER A 8 -2.41 19.53 18.35
C SER A 8 -2.08 19.85 16.89
N GLY A 9 -3.07 20.31 16.10
CA GLY A 9 -2.87 20.80 14.74
C GLY A 9 -3.61 20.05 13.62
N PHE A 10 -4.28 18.93 13.87
CA PHE A 10 -5.08 18.23 12.86
C PHE A 10 -6.42 17.73 13.44
N GLU A 11 -7.45 18.57 13.39
CA GLU A 11 -8.82 18.08 13.50
C GLU A 11 -9.28 17.64 12.11
N ALA A 12 -9.37 16.33 11.90
CA ALA A 12 -10.11 15.78 10.76
C ALA A 12 -11.61 15.96 11.01
N SER A 13 -12.09 17.20 11.14
CA SER A 13 -13.51 17.47 11.21
C SER A 13 -14.10 17.30 9.81
N ALA A 14 -15.18 16.52 9.72
CA ALA A 14 -15.96 16.46 8.49
C ALA A 14 -16.39 17.89 8.12
N PRO A 15 -16.34 18.29 6.83
CA PRO A 15 -16.79 19.61 6.42
C PRO A 15 -18.20 19.89 6.92
N GLU A 16 -18.50 21.15 7.23
CA GLU A 16 -19.79 21.57 7.78
C GLU A 16 -20.97 21.06 6.94
N GLY A 17 -21.98 20.51 7.61
CA GLY A 17 -23.17 19.95 6.98
C GLY A 17 -22.99 18.56 6.35
N VAL A 18 -21.80 17.97 6.36
CA VAL A 18 -21.59 16.59 5.91
C VAL A 18 -21.89 15.61 7.05
N SER A 19 -22.74 14.62 6.80
CA SER A 19 -23.05 13.58 7.78
C SER A 19 -23.08 12.17 7.16
N PRO A 20 -22.65 11.15 7.92
CA PRO A 20 -22.79 9.76 7.53
C PRO A 20 -24.14 9.17 7.97
N ARG A 21 -24.75 8.39 7.09
CA ARG A 21 -25.87 7.49 7.39
C ARG A 21 -25.37 6.05 7.41
N PHE A 22 -25.59 5.34 8.51
CA PHE A 22 -25.30 3.91 8.57
C PHE A 22 -26.21 3.13 7.62
N VAL A 23 -25.62 2.18 6.90
CA VAL A 23 -26.29 1.27 5.98
C VAL A 23 -25.87 -0.15 6.34
N GLY A 24 -26.83 -0.97 6.76
CA GLY A 24 -26.63 -2.39 7.06
C GLY A 24 -27.62 -3.22 6.26
N LEU A 25 -27.11 -4.16 5.46
CA LEU A 25 -27.90 -5.02 4.60
C LEU A 25 -27.40 -6.47 4.66
N ASP A 26 -28.33 -7.37 4.41
CA ASP A 26 -28.08 -8.81 4.38
C ASP A 26 -27.66 -9.21 2.96
N ALA A 27 -26.65 -10.06 2.87
CA ALA A 27 -26.23 -10.60 1.59
C ALA A 27 -27.19 -11.71 1.14
N PRO A 28 -27.39 -11.93 -0.17
CA PRO A 28 -28.31 -12.95 -0.66
C PRO A 28 -27.96 -14.36 -0.15
N SER A 29 -26.67 -14.70 -0.15
CA SER A 29 -26.14 -16.00 0.22
C SER A 29 -25.88 -16.17 1.73
N LYS A 30 -25.94 -15.08 2.53
CA LYS A 30 -25.75 -15.14 3.99
C LYS A 30 -26.48 -13.99 4.65
N LYS A 31 -27.53 -14.29 5.42
CA LYS A 31 -28.40 -13.25 5.96
C LYS A 31 -27.79 -12.49 7.15
N ARG A 32 -27.24 -13.18 8.15
CA ARG A 32 -26.69 -12.51 9.36
C ARG A 32 -25.39 -13.14 9.83
N SER A 33 -24.57 -12.34 10.50
CA SER A 33 -23.46 -12.87 11.29
C SER A 33 -24.00 -13.59 12.54
N PRO A 34 -23.22 -14.51 13.15
CA PRO A 34 -23.59 -15.17 14.40
C PRO A 34 -23.87 -14.19 15.56
N SER A 35 -23.22 -13.04 15.55
CA SER A 35 -23.43 -11.93 16.51
C SER A 35 -24.55 -10.97 16.11
N GLY A 36 -25.36 -11.33 15.10
CA GLY A 36 -26.58 -10.63 14.72
C GLY A 36 -26.38 -9.42 13.81
N GLN A 37 -25.16 -9.09 13.39
CA GLN A 37 -24.91 -8.00 12.47
C GLN A 37 -25.34 -8.35 11.04
N HIS A 38 -25.71 -7.31 10.29
CA HIS A 38 -25.81 -7.37 8.83
C HIS A 38 -24.46 -7.81 8.24
N THR A 39 -24.49 -8.63 7.20
CA THR A 39 -23.27 -9.13 6.56
C THR A 39 -22.59 -8.07 5.70
N CYS A 40 -23.35 -7.12 5.15
CA CYS A 40 -22.80 -5.99 4.42
C CYS A 40 -23.10 -4.71 5.18
N GLN A 41 -22.09 -3.88 5.39
CA GLN A 41 -22.22 -2.69 6.23
C GLN A 41 -21.40 -1.54 5.65
N GLY A 42 -21.84 -0.31 5.91
CA GLY A 42 -21.11 0.86 5.48
C GLY A 42 -21.71 2.16 6.00
N LEU A 43 -21.08 3.26 5.59
CA LEU A 43 -21.59 4.60 5.81
C LEU A 43 -21.82 5.28 4.46
N TYR A 44 -23.02 5.84 4.29
CA TYR A 44 -23.36 6.68 3.16
C TYR A 44 -23.28 8.14 3.57
N TRP A 45 -22.34 8.86 2.98
CA TRP A 45 -22.03 10.25 3.28
C TRP A 45 -22.72 11.17 2.30
N THR A 46 -23.38 12.20 2.83
CA THR A 46 -24.09 13.22 2.06
C THR A 46 -23.96 14.59 2.71
N LEU A 47 -24.11 15.64 1.91
CA LEU A 47 -24.31 17.01 2.41
C LEU A 47 -25.78 17.24 2.78
N GLU A 48 -26.02 17.83 3.94
CA GLU A 48 -27.35 18.15 4.45
C GLU A 48 -28.17 18.98 3.44
N GLY A 49 -29.46 18.66 3.34
CA GLY A 49 -30.37 19.31 2.39
C GLY A 49 -30.09 18.99 0.91
N LYS A 50 -29.14 18.11 0.60
CA LYS A 50 -28.88 17.62 -0.76
C LYS A 50 -29.24 16.15 -0.91
N THR A 51 -29.89 15.83 -2.02
CA THR A 51 -30.10 14.44 -2.47
C THR A 51 -29.19 14.19 -3.67
N PRO A 52 -28.08 13.46 -3.52
CA PRO A 52 -27.14 13.29 -4.62
C PRO A 52 -27.73 12.48 -5.78
N THR A 53 -27.61 12.99 -7.00
CA THR A 53 -27.93 12.24 -8.22
C THR A 53 -26.76 11.37 -8.70
N VAL A 54 -25.54 11.68 -8.25
CA VAL A 54 -24.32 10.92 -8.51
C VAL A 54 -23.70 10.50 -7.18
N ALA A 55 -23.32 9.22 -7.06
CA ALA A 55 -22.61 8.73 -5.89
C ALA A 55 -21.44 7.81 -6.25
N PHE A 56 -20.43 7.86 -5.39
CA PHE A 56 -19.27 6.98 -5.43
C PHE A 56 -19.46 5.81 -4.47
N VAL A 57 -18.90 4.66 -4.80
CA VAL A 57 -18.84 3.51 -3.90
C VAL A 57 -17.43 2.91 -3.91
N ALA A 58 -16.91 2.64 -2.72
CA ALA A 58 -15.58 2.07 -2.53
C ALA A 58 -15.65 0.87 -1.58
N THR A 59 -14.96 -0.20 -1.94
CA THR A 59 -14.86 -1.45 -1.17
C THR A 59 -13.44 -1.99 -1.24
N HIS A 60 -12.99 -2.65 -0.17
CA HIS A 60 -11.69 -3.32 -0.09
C HIS A 60 -11.87 -4.79 0.29
N TYR A 61 -10.82 -5.60 0.11
CA TYR A 61 -10.82 -7.02 0.47
C TYR A 61 -11.11 -7.26 1.95
N ASN A 62 -10.49 -6.46 2.83
CA ASN A 62 -10.46 -6.68 4.28
C ASN A 62 -10.63 -5.39 5.11
N ALA A 63 -10.14 -4.25 4.62
CA ALA A 63 -10.13 -2.98 5.32
C ALA A 63 -11.53 -2.38 5.44
N ASP A 64 -11.78 -1.68 6.54
CA ASP A 64 -13.01 -0.94 6.71
C ASP A 64 -12.98 0.35 5.89
N PHE A 65 -13.89 0.44 4.91
CA PHE A 65 -14.01 1.58 4.01
C PHE A 65 -15.17 2.52 4.39
N SER A 66 -15.86 2.27 5.51
CA SER A 66 -16.98 3.10 5.98
C SER A 66 -16.60 4.57 6.08
N GLU A 67 -15.43 4.86 6.66
CA GLU A 67 -14.91 6.21 6.88
C GLU A 67 -13.78 6.56 5.91
N HIS A 68 -13.91 6.12 4.65
CA HIS A 68 -12.90 6.36 3.63
C HIS A 68 -12.54 7.85 3.53
N TYR A 69 -11.26 8.18 3.42
CA TYR A 69 -10.74 9.56 3.45
C TYR A 69 -11.28 10.48 2.34
N LEU A 70 -11.84 9.93 1.25
CA LEU A 70 -12.51 10.71 0.20
C LEU A 70 -13.97 11.04 0.51
N ALA A 71 -14.59 10.37 1.48
CA ALA A 71 -16.03 10.35 1.65
C ALA A 71 -16.60 11.73 1.98
N SER A 72 -16.03 12.38 3.00
CA SER A 72 -16.49 13.67 3.47
C SER A 72 -16.23 14.79 2.45
N HIS A 73 -15.10 14.73 1.74
CA HIS A 73 -14.73 15.70 0.71
C HIS A 73 -15.62 15.61 -0.53
N LEU A 74 -15.95 14.40 -1.00
CA LEU A 74 -16.88 14.23 -2.12
C LEU A 74 -18.31 14.61 -1.73
N ALA A 75 -18.72 14.27 -0.50
CA ALA A 75 -20.01 14.68 0.06
C ALA A 75 -20.16 16.20 0.10
N ALA A 76 -19.14 16.93 0.59
CA ALA A 76 -19.12 18.39 0.64
C ALA A 76 -19.26 19.05 -0.75
N LYS A 77 -18.93 18.33 -1.83
CA LYS A 77 -19.12 18.79 -3.22
C LYS A 77 -20.50 18.43 -3.80
N GLY A 78 -21.40 17.88 -2.99
CA GLY A 78 -22.77 17.53 -3.37
C GLY A 78 -22.94 16.12 -3.96
N TYR A 79 -21.88 15.30 -3.94
CA TYR A 79 -21.96 13.90 -4.35
C TYR A 79 -22.36 13.00 -3.18
N GLY A 80 -22.87 11.80 -3.48
CA GLY A 80 -22.99 10.74 -2.47
C GLY A 80 -21.68 9.96 -2.38
N PHE A 81 -21.34 9.46 -1.20
CA PHE A 81 -20.24 8.49 -1.08
C PHE A 81 -20.65 7.33 -0.18
N LEU A 82 -20.64 6.11 -0.70
CA LEU A 82 -20.85 4.90 0.08
C LEU A 82 -19.50 4.22 0.33
N GLY A 83 -19.00 4.36 1.55
CA GLY A 83 -17.96 3.48 2.07
C GLY A 83 -18.59 2.14 2.39
N TRP A 84 -18.31 1.10 1.59
CA TRP A 84 -19.04 -0.16 1.63
C TRP A 84 -18.14 -1.35 1.94
N ASN A 85 -18.54 -2.13 2.94
CA ASN A 85 -17.82 -3.32 3.35
C ASN A 85 -18.60 -4.59 3.00
N THR A 86 -17.89 -5.56 2.45
CA THR A 86 -18.39 -6.92 2.27
C THR A 86 -18.42 -7.67 3.60
N ARG A 87 -18.96 -8.90 3.58
CA ARG A 87 -18.94 -9.81 4.73
C ARG A 87 -17.54 -10.21 5.19
N PHE A 88 -16.50 -9.89 4.41
CA PHE A 88 -15.11 -10.26 4.67
C PHE A 88 -14.29 -9.14 5.32
N ARG A 89 -14.91 -8.03 5.73
CA ARG A 89 -14.23 -6.99 6.51
C ARG A 89 -13.60 -7.58 7.77
N GLY A 90 -12.29 -7.45 7.89
CA GLY A 90 -11.50 -8.02 8.99
C GLY A 90 -11.37 -9.54 8.97
N LEU A 91 -11.82 -10.23 7.92
CA LEU A 91 -11.83 -11.69 7.77
C LEU A 91 -11.18 -12.09 6.43
N GLU A 92 -9.96 -11.61 6.20
CA GLU A 92 -9.25 -11.80 4.93
C GLU A 92 -8.94 -13.26 4.63
N ASP A 93 -8.65 -14.03 5.67
CA ASP A 93 -8.39 -15.47 5.64
C ASP A 93 -9.60 -16.29 5.15
N LEU A 94 -10.81 -15.75 5.28
CA LEU A 94 -12.06 -16.38 4.85
C LEU A 94 -12.57 -15.84 3.51
N PHE A 95 -11.83 -14.96 2.84
CA PHE A 95 -12.30 -14.27 1.65
C PHE A 95 -12.59 -15.24 0.50
N ILE A 96 -13.80 -15.16 -0.06
CA ILE A 96 -14.18 -15.80 -1.33
C ILE A 96 -14.64 -14.73 -2.31
N LEU A 97 -14.17 -14.79 -3.56
CA LEU A 97 -14.40 -13.73 -4.55
C LEU A 97 -15.87 -13.59 -4.92
N GLU A 98 -16.53 -14.69 -5.27
CA GLU A 98 -17.89 -14.68 -5.82
C GLU A 98 -18.89 -14.05 -4.84
N PRO A 99 -18.94 -14.44 -3.54
CA PRO A 99 -19.81 -13.79 -2.57
C PRO A 99 -19.42 -12.33 -2.31
N ALA A 100 -18.14 -11.96 -2.44
CA ALA A 100 -17.73 -10.56 -2.29
C ALA A 100 -18.29 -9.69 -3.43
N LEU A 101 -18.34 -10.21 -4.66
CA LEU A 101 -18.95 -9.51 -5.79
C LEU A 101 -20.47 -9.34 -5.61
N GLU A 102 -21.15 -10.36 -5.07
CA GLU A 102 -22.57 -10.25 -4.66
C GLU A 102 -22.77 -9.13 -3.63
N ASP A 103 -21.93 -9.10 -2.59
CA ASP A 103 -21.99 -8.12 -1.51
C ASP A 103 -21.80 -6.68 -2.02
N ILE A 104 -20.89 -6.47 -2.98
CA ILE A 104 -20.72 -5.17 -3.64
C ILE A 104 -22.01 -4.80 -4.40
N GLY A 105 -22.62 -5.77 -5.08
CA GLY A 105 -23.88 -5.60 -5.79
C GLY A 105 -25.03 -5.14 -4.89
N VAL A 106 -25.06 -5.59 -3.63
CA VAL A 106 -26.04 -5.12 -2.63
C VAL A 106 -25.91 -3.61 -2.38
N GLY A 107 -24.69 -3.12 -2.19
CA GLY A 107 -24.43 -1.70 -1.96
C GLY A 107 -24.75 -0.83 -3.18
N VAL A 108 -24.35 -1.28 -4.38
CA VAL A 108 -24.64 -0.59 -5.64
C VAL A 108 -26.15 -0.51 -5.90
N ARG A 109 -26.87 -1.60 -5.66
CA ARG A 109 -28.34 -1.64 -5.80
C ARG A 109 -29.01 -0.69 -4.81
N TRP A 110 -28.58 -0.71 -3.55
CA TRP A 110 -29.11 0.19 -2.53
C TRP A 110 -28.93 1.67 -2.90
N LEU A 111 -27.79 2.04 -3.49
CA LEU A 111 -27.58 3.41 -3.99
C LEU A 111 -28.64 3.82 -5.02
N LYS A 112 -28.94 2.94 -5.98
CA LYS A 112 -29.90 3.21 -7.05
C LYS A 112 -31.35 3.19 -6.55
N GLU A 113 -31.73 2.16 -5.81
CA GLU A 113 -33.13 1.89 -5.45
C GLU A 113 -33.59 2.63 -4.19
N VAL A 114 -32.70 2.84 -3.22
CA VAL A 114 -33.07 3.39 -1.89
C VAL A 114 -32.50 4.79 -1.70
N ALA A 115 -31.24 5.03 -2.07
CA ALA A 115 -30.65 6.36 -1.97
C ALA A 115 -31.07 7.30 -3.12
N GLY A 116 -31.72 6.78 -4.15
CA GLY A 116 -32.22 7.56 -5.30
C GLY A 116 -31.12 8.07 -6.24
N VAL A 117 -29.93 7.47 -6.18
CA VAL A 117 -28.79 7.85 -7.01
C VAL A 117 -29.04 7.42 -8.45
N GLN A 118 -28.81 8.31 -9.40
CA GLN A 118 -28.98 8.05 -10.83
C GLN A 118 -27.69 7.52 -11.47
N LYS A 119 -26.52 7.98 -11.01
CA LYS A 119 -25.20 7.58 -11.52
C LYS A 119 -24.31 7.04 -10.41
N VAL A 120 -23.83 5.81 -10.59
CA VAL A 120 -22.91 5.17 -9.62
C VAL A 120 -21.51 5.08 -10.22
N ILE A 121 -20.52 5.55 -9.47
CA ILE A 121 -19.12 5.53 -9.84
C ILE A 121 -18.38 4.59 -8.88
N LEU A 122 -17.71 3.57 -9.42
CA LEU A 122 -16.87 2.68 -8.62
C LEU A 122 -15.52 3.36 -8.35
N ILE A 123 -15.05 3.29 -7.10
CA ILE A 123 -13.68 3.64 -6.73
C ILE A 123 -12.95 2.36 -6.36
N GLY A 124 -11.99 1.99 -7.20
CA GLY A 124 -10.97 1.02 -6.84
C GLY A 124 -9.82 1.73 -6.13
N ASN A 125 -9.67 1.56 -4.82
CA ASN A 125 -8.51 2.07 -4.09
C ASN A 125 -7.66 0.92 -3.51
N SER A 126 -6.35 0.93 -3.73
CA SER A 126 -5.45 -0.14 -3.26
C SER A 126 -5.92 -1.51 -3.76
N GLY A 127 -6.13 -2.49 -2.89
CA GLY A 127 -6.70 -3.79 -3.24
C GLY A 127 -8.16 -3.73 -3.66
N GLY A 128 -8.88 -2.68 -3.28
CA GLY A 128 -10.18 -2.36 -3.87
C GLY A 128 -10.13 -2.19 -5.39
N GLY A 129 -8.97 -1.83 -5.95
CA GLY A 129 -8.73 -1.73 -7.40
C GLY A 129 -9.17 -2.97 -8.17
N SER A 130 -8.48 -4.08 -7.93
CA SER A 130 -8.76 -5.36 -8.59
C SER A 130 -10.13 -5.95 -8.19
N LEU A 131 -10.54 -5.78 -6.94
CA LEU A 131 -11.84 -6.27 -6.46
C LEU A 131 -13.01 -5.58 -7.17
N MET A 132 -12.99 -4.25 -7.21
CA MET A 132 -14.04 -3.46 -7.84
C MET A 132 -14.00 -3.62 -9.36
N ALA A 133 -12.81 -3.82 -9.96
CA ALA A 133 -12.69 -4.14 -11.37
C ALA A 133 -13.33 -5.50 -11.71
N ALA A 134 -13.14 -6.51 -10.86
CA ALA A 134 -13.80 -7.80 -10.99
C ALA A 134 -15.33 -7.68 -10.87
N TYR A 135 -15.83 -6.86 -9.93
CA TYR A 135 -17.27 -6.54 -9.86
C TYR A 135 -17.75 -5.86 -11.14
N HIS A 136 -17.01 -4.86 -11.63
CA HIS A 136 -17.37 -4.13 -12.84
C HIS A 136 -17.49 -5.08 -14.05
N ALA A 137 -16.48 -5.92 -14.26
CA ALA A 137 -16.48 -6.94 -15.31
C ALA A 137 -17.66 -7.90 -15.16
N LYS A 138 -17.83 -8.52 -13.99
CA LYS A 138 -18.95 -9.44 -13.73
C LYS A 138 -20.31 -8.80 -13.96
N SER A 139 -20.49 -7.53 -13.57
CA SER A 139 -21.75 -6.82 -13.78
C SER A 139 -22.07 -6.55 -15.25
N GLN A 140 -21.10 -6.63 -16.16
CA GLN A 140 -21.37 -6.52 -17.60
C GLN A 140 -22.07 -7.76 -18.14
N ASP A 141 -21.69 -8.93 -17.63
CA ASP A 141 -22.13 -10.24 -18.11
C ASP A 141 -23.31 -10.80 -17.30
N ASP A 142 -23.42 -10.41 -16.03
CA ASP A 142 -24.44 -10.91 -15.10
C ASP A 142 -25.53 -9.86 -14.88
N GLY A 143 -26.69 -10.05 -15.53
CA GLY A 143 -27.84 -9.17 -15.43
C GLY A 143 -28.47 -9.07 -14.03
N SER A 144 -28.05 -9.92 -13.08
CA SER A 144 -28.49 -9.81 -11.68
C SER A 144 -27.73 -8.72 -10.90
N LEU A 145 -26.57 -8.28 -11.41
CA LEU A 145 -25.74 -7.23 -10.80
C LEU A 145 -26.00 -5.88 -11.46
N VAL A 146 -26.04 -4.84 -10.64
CA VAL A 146 -26.30 -3.48 -11.12
C VAL A 146 -25.01 -2.90 -11.69
N LYS A 147 -25.05 -2.51 -12.97
CA LYS A 147 -23.92 -1.87 -13.65
C LYS A 147 -23.62 -0.49 -13.05
N ALA A 148 -22.34 -0.20 -12.90
CA ALA A 148 -21.88 1.16 -12.61
C ALA A 148 -21.70 1.97 -13.90
N ASP A 149 -21.78 3.29 -13.77
CA ASP A 149 -21.71 4.25 -14.88
C ASP A 149 -20.26 4.66 -15.20
N ALA A 150 -19.35 4.59 -14.22
CA ALA A 150 -17.93 4.87 -14.40
C ALA A 150 -17.07 4.15 -13.36
N PHE A 151 -15.75 4.11 -13.60
CA PHE A 151 -14.75 3.54 -12.72
C PHE A 151 -13.57 4.49 -12.54
N ILE A 152 -13.08 4.63 -11.31
CA ILE A 152 -11.88 5.40 -10.97
C ILE A 152 -10.90 4.49 -10.22
N PHE A 153 -9.66 4.41 -10.72
CA PHE A 153 -8.55 3.79 -10.00
C PHE A 153 -7.81 4.84 -9.16
N VAL A 154 -7.58 4.54 -7.88
CA VAL A 154 -6.83 5.35 -6.93
C VAL A 154 -5.75 4.48 -6.31
N ASN A 155 -4.47 4.67 -6.67
CA ASN A 155 -3.35 3.89 -6.14
C ASN A 155 -3.64 2.37 -6.06
N SER A 156 -4.20 1.83 -7.13
CA SER A 156 -4.66 0.44 -7.20
C SER A 156 -3.55 -0.50 -7.64
N HIS A 157 -3.63 -1.75 -7.19
CA HIS A 157 -2.78 -2.83 -7.69
C HIS A 157 -3.57 -3.81 -8.58
N THR A 158 -2.86 -4.54 -9.45
CA THR A 158 -3.44 -5.37 -10.51
C THR A 158 -4.24 -6.56 -10.01
N GLY A 159 -3.88 -7.11 -8.83
CA GLY A 159 -4.59 -8.22 -8.22
C GLY A 159 -3.83 -8.79 -7.04
N ARG A 160 -4.53 -9.42 -6.10
CA ARG A 160 -3.87 -10.15 -5.00
C ARG A 160 -2.94 -11.27 -5.47
N PRO A 161 -3.29 -12.11 -6.47
CA PRO A 161 -2.41 -13.18 -6.93
C PRO A 161 -1.04 -12.66 -7.37
N ASP A 162 -1.04 -11.63 -8.24
CA ASP A 162 0.20 -11.03 -8.74
C ASP A 162 0.97 -10.33 -7.62
N VAL A 163 0.28 -9.49 -6.82
CA VAL A 163 0.93 -8.72 -5.75
C VAL A 163 1.58 -9.62 -4.73
N PHE A 164 0.86 -10.63 -4.26
CA PHE A 164 1.41 -11.55 -3.26
C PHE A 164 2.55 -12.38 -3.83
N SER A 165 2.48 -12.81 -5.10
CA SER A 165 3.61 -13.48 -5.77
C SER A 165 4.84 -12.58 -5.85
N ASN A 166 4.66 -11.33 -6.29
CA ASN A 166 5.72 -10.33 -6.44
C ASN A 166 6.38 -9.94 -5.11
N TRP A 167 5.72 -10.21 -4.00
CA TRP A 167 6.15 -9.85 -2.65
C TRP A 167 6.72 -11.04 -1.88
N LEU A 168 6.65 -12.27 -2.40
CA LEU A 168 7.34 -13.41 -1.77
C LEU A 168 8.84 -13.20 -1.87
N ASP A 169 9.56 -13.41 -0.77
CA ASP A 169 11.01 -13.57 -0.87
C ASP A 169 11.34 -14.97 -1.44
N PRO A 170 11.89 -15.07 -2.66
CA PRO A 170 12.19 -16.36 -3.25
C PRO A 170 13.42 -17.03 -2.63
N ALA A 171 14.19 -16.33 -1.78
CA ALA A 171 15.36 -16.89 -1.13
C ALA A 171 15.01 -17.87 0.01
N VAL A 172 13.75 -17.94 0.46
CA VAL A 172 13.27 -18.97 1.39
C VAL A 172 13.27 -20.34 0.71
N ILE A 173 14.08 -21.26 1.24
CA ILE A 173 14.17 -22.64 0.73
C ILE A 173 13.37 -23.65 1.56
N ASP A 174 12.93 -23.28 2.75
CA ASP A 174 12.17 -24.11 3.69
C ASP A 174 11.04 -23.28 4.32
N GLU A 175 9.79 -23.67 4.09
CA GLU A 175 8.63 -22.92 4.61
C GLU A 175 8.43 -23.15 6.13
N ASP A 176 9.00 -24.21 6.70
CA ASP A 176 8.98 -24.50 8.14
C ASP A 176 10.19 -23.89 8.88
N ASP A 177 11.21 -23.41 8.15
CA ASP A 177 12.39 -22.75 8.70
C ASP A 177 12.75 -21.49 7.87
N PRO A 178 12.17 -20.32 8.20
CA PRO A 178 12.33 -19.11 7.42
C PRO A 178 13.74 -18.50 7.50
N VAL A 179 14.65 -19.05 8.31
CA VAL A 179 16.04 -18.61 8.39
C VAL A 179 16.87 -19.23 7.26
N LYS A 180 16.51 -20.43 6.78
CA LYS A 180 17.22 -21.09 5.69
C LYS A 180 17.05 -20.30 4.39
N THR A 181 18.18 -19.80 3.88
CA THR A 181 18.22 -18.83 2.79
C THR A 181 19.14 -19.30 1.66
N ASP A 182 18.66 -19.23 0.41
CA ASP A 182 19.48 -19.29 -0.79
C ASP A 182 20.14 -17.93 -1.04
N THR A 183 21.41 -17.83 -0.71
CA THR A 183 22.20 -16.59 -0.84
C THR A 183 22.33 -16.10 -2.28
N THR A 184 22.08 -16.95 -3.29
CA THR A 184 22.09 -16.56 -4.70
C THR A 184 20.81 -15.85 -5.11
N LEU A 185 19.71 -15.98 -4.34
CA LEU A 185 18.43 -15.30 -4.58
C LEU A 185 18.16 -14.18 -3.57
N ASP A 186 18.97 -14.08 -2.52
CA ASP A 186 18.87 -13.02 -1.53
C ASP A 186 19.15 -11.65 -2.16
N MET A 187 18.13 -10.79 -2.19
CA MET A 187 18.18 -9.44 -2.78
C MET A 187 18.96 -8.42 -1.94
N TYR A 188 19.30 -8.76 -0.69
CA TYR A 188 20.05 -7.93 0.23
C TYR A 188 21.54 -8.27 0.26
N ASN A 189 21.90 -9.49 -0.18
CA ASN A 189 23.28 -9.88 -0.38
C ASN A 189 23.99 -8.89 -1.32
N PRO A 190 25.12 -8.27 -0.90
CA PRO A 190 25.86 -7.31 -1.72
C PRO A 190 26.26 -7.82 -3.10
N ALA A 191 26.45 -9.13 -3.28
CA ALA A 191 26.75 -9.74 -4.57
C ALA A 191 25.58 -9.66 -5.57
N ASN A 192 24.35 -9.55 -5.07
CA ASN A 192 23.13 -9.44 -5.85
C ASN A 192 22.52 -8.03 -5.81
N GLY A 193 23.06 -7.12 -5.00
CA GLY A 193 22.43 -5.84 -4.66
C GLY A 193 22.22 -4.86 -5.83
N PRO A 194 21.53 -3.73 -5.59
CA PRO A 194 21.25 -2.76 -6.64
C PRO A 194 22.52 -2.07 -7.18
N PRO A 195 22.56 -1.69 -8.47
CA PRO A 195 21.51 -1.91 -9.46
C PRO A 195 21.41 -3.39 -9.87
N TYR A 196 20.21 -3.96 -9.75
CA TYR A 196 19.98 -5.38 -10.04
C TYR A 196 20.21 -5.65 -11.54
N SER A 197 21.02 -6.66 -11.85
CA SER A 197 21.23 -7.06 -13.24
C SER A 197 19.96 -7.67 -13.83
N GLN A 198 19.78 -7.58 -15.15
CA GLN A 198 18.62 -8.19 -15.83
C GLN A 198 18.57 -9.72 -15.60
N GLU A 199 19.73 -10.37 -15.56
CA GLU A 199 19.85 -11.79 -15.25
C GLU A 199 19.33 -12.10 -13.84
N PHE A 200 19.72 -11.30 -12.83
CA PHE A 200 19.24 -11.46 -11.47
C PHE A 200 17.73 -11.23 -11.38
N ILE A 201 17.20 -10.16 -11.98
CA ILE A 201 15.76 -9.85 -12.00
C ILE A 201 14.97 -11.04 -12.55
N ASN A 202 15.39 -11.58 -13.70
CA ASN A 202 14.70 -12.71 -14.33
C ASN A 202 14.70 -13.95 -13.44
N ARG A 203 15.85 -14.28 -12.84
CA ARG A 203 16.00 -15.45 -11.96
C ARG A 203 15.21 -15.29 -10.65
N TYR A 204 15.21 -14.07 -10.09
CA TYR A 204 14.45 -13.72 -8.89
C TYR A 204 12.93 -13.84 -9.13
N ARG A 205 12.40 -13.24 -10.21
CA ARG A 205 10.97 -13.30 -10.56
C ARG A 205 10.52 -14.74 -10.85
N ALA A 206 11.33 -15.53 -11.55
CA ALA A 206 11.04 -16.94 -11.78
C ALA A 206 10.97 -17.72 -10.46
N ALA A 207 11.89 -17.47 -9.53
CA ALA A 207 11.90 -18.13 -8.24
C ALA A 207 10.73 -17.71 -7.32
N GLN A 208 10.21 -16.48 -7.46
CA GLN A 208 8.98 -16.04 -6.77
C GLN A 208 7.76 -16.86 -7.20
N ILE A 209 7.61 -17.06 -8.53
CA ILE A 209 6.56 -17.90 -9.10
C ILE A 209 6.72 -19.35 -8.62
N GLU A 210 7.93 -19.90 -8.70
CA GLU A 210 8.22 -21.27 -8.25
C GLU A 210 7.86 -21.46 -6.77
N ARG A 211 8.23 -20.51 -5.89
CA ARG A 211 7.85 -20.56 -4.47
C ARG A 211 6.34 -20.56 -4.28
N ASN A 212 5.61 -19.70 -5.00
CA ASN A 212 4.15 -19.69 -4.96
C ASN A 212 3.56 -21.04 -5.39
N HIS A 213 4.05 -21.64 -6.48
CA HIS A 213 3.61 -22.96 -6.91
C HIS A 213 3.88 -24.04 -5.86
N ARG A 214 5.07 -24.06 -5.24
CA ARG A 214 5.38 -25.02 -4.17
C ARG A 214 4.41 -24.89 -2.99
N ILE A 215 4.15 -23.65 -2.53
CA ILE A 215 3.19 -23.38 -1.46
C ILE A 215 1.79 -23.85 -1.87
N THR A 216 1.34 -23.48 -3.07
CA THR A 216 0.00 -23.84 -3.58
C THR A 216 -0.19 -25.35 -3.64
N GLU A 217 0.80 -26.09 -4.16
CA GLU A 217 0.72 -27.55 -4.26
C GLU A 217 0.74 -28.22 -2.88
N TRP A 218 1.49 -27.67 -1.93
CA TRP A 218 1.43 -28.13 -0.54
C TRP A 218 0.06 -27.84 0.08
N VAL A 219 -0.51 -26.64 -0.10
CA VAL A 219 -1.84 -26.27 0.44
C VAL A 219 -2.92 -27.21 -0.06
N LYS A 220 -2.94 -27.51 -1.37
CA LYS A 220 -3.93 -28.43 -1.96
C LYS A 220 -3.82 -29.84 -1.37
N LYS A 221 -2.59 -30.36 -1.24
CA LYS A 221 -2.34 -31.69 -0.65
C LYS A 221 -2.74 -31.73 0.83
N GLU A 222 -2.42 -30.68 1.56
CA GLU A 222 -2.73 -30.57 2.98
C GLU A 222 -4.23 -30.43 3.22
N LEU A 223 -4.92 -29.62 2.43
CA LEU A 223 -6.38 -29.49 2.48
C LEU A 223 -7.07 -30.84 2.25
N GLN A 224 -6.63 -31.59 1.22
CA GLN A 224 -7.13 -32.94 0.98
C GLN A 224 -6.91 -33.85 2.19
N ARG A 225 -5.70 -33.87 2.74
CA ARG A 225 -5.34 -34.68 3.92
C ARG A 225 -6.21 -34.34 5.14
N LEU A 226 -6.51 -33.07 5.36
CA LEU A 226 -7.40 -32.61 6.44
C LEU A 226 -8.84 -33.03 6.20
N ASN A 227 -9.36 -32.84 4.97
CA ASN A 227 -10.72 -33.19 4.61
C ASN A 227 -10.97 -34.70 4.70
N ASP A 228 -10.02 -35.53 4.30
CA ASP A 228 -10.07 -37.00 4.46
C ASP A 228 -10.17 -37.42 5.94
N ALA A 229 -9.62 -36.60 6.85
CA ALA A 229 -9.72 -36.78 8.30
C ALA A 229 -10.94 -36.10 8.93
N GLY A 230 -11.84 -35.48 8.13
CA GLY A 230 -13.02 -34.76 8.60
C GLY A 230 -12.74 -33.36 9.17
N ILE A 231 -11.55 -32.80 8.93
CA ILE A 231 -11.15 -31.44 9.34
C ILE A 231 -11.31 -30.50 8.13
N PRO A 232 -12.07 -29.38 8.24
CA PRO A 232 -12.32 -28.50 7.10
C PRO A 232 -11.06 -27.83 6.51
N ASP A 233 -10.24 -27.22 7.36
CA ASP A 233 -9.03 -26.50 6.97
C ASP A 233 -8.13 -26.23 8.19
N ARG A 234 -6.99 -25.55 7.95
CA ARG A 234 -6.13 -24.99 8.99
C ARG A 234 -5.48 -23.70 8.52
N LEU A 235 -5.14 -22.84 9.47
CA LEU A 235 -4.28 -21.68 9.22
C LEU A 235 -2.81 -22.11 9.16
N PHE A 236 -2.05 -21.46 8.28
CA PHE A 236 -0.59 -21.57 8.22
C PHE A 236 0.01 -20.19 7.85
N PRO A 237 1.17 -19.84 8.42
CA PRO A 237 1.86 -18.61 8.06
C PRO A 237 2.63 -18.77 6.74
N ILE A 238 2.81 -17.66 6.01
CA ILE A 238 3.81 -17.53 4.96
C ILE A 238 4.81 -16.49 5.43
N HIS A 239 6.06 -16.92 5.64
CA HIS A 239 7.12 -16.07 6.16
C HIS A 239 7.85 -15.32 5.02
N ARG A 240 8.52 -14.22 5.39
CA ARG A 240 9.34 -13.38 4.48
C ARG A 240 8.56 -12.97 3.22
N THR A 241 7.62 -12.06 3.45
CA THR A 241 6.85 -11.36 2.41
C THR A 241 7.29 -9.90 2.32
N MET A 242 6.74 -9.14 1.37
CA MET A 242 7.13 -7.75 1.03
C MET A 242 8.54 -7.62 0.43
N ALA A 243 9.05 -8.66 -0.24
CA ALA A 243 10.36 -8.68 -0.89
C ALA A 243 10.25 -8.41 -2.39
N ASP A 244 9.81 -7.20 -2.76
CA ASP A 244 9.79 -6.76 -4.15
C ASP A 244 11.04 -5.93 -4.48
N LEU A 245 11.80 -6.33 -5.51
CA LEU A 245 12.99 -5.59 -5.97
C LEU A 245 12.71 -4.10 -6.23
N ARG A 246 11.48 -3.77 -6.63
CA ARG A 246 11.05 -2.39 -6.90
C ARG A 246 11.14 -1.49 -5.67
N PHE A 247 10.94 -2.03 -4.46
CA PHE A 247 11.01 -1.22 -3.24
C PHE A 247 12.41 -0.63 -3.06
N THR A 248 13.44 -1.45 -3.22
CA THR A 248 14.83 -0.99 -3.17
C THR A 248 15.18 -0.07 -4.33
N ILE A 249 14.78 -0.43 -5.56
CA ILE A 249 15.08 0.38 -6.77
C ILE A 249 14.50 1.79 -6.66
N ILE A 250 13.24 1.93 -6.22
CA ILE A 250 12.58 3.24 -6.11
C ILE A 250 13.35 4.16 -5.14
N LEU A 251 13.79 3.64 -3.98
CA LEU A 251 14.55 4.44 -3.02
C LEU A 251 15.93 4.84 -3.58
N GLN A 252 16.63 3.92 -4.26
CA GLN A 252 17.92 4.23 -4.89
C GLN A 252 17.79 5.27 -6.01
N THR A 253 16.73 5.19 -6.82
CA THR A 253 16.43 6.19 -7.84
C THR A 253 16.16 7.55 -7.22
N ALA A 254 15.41 7.62 -6.10
CA ALA A 254 15.19 8.88 -5.38
C ALA A 254 16.50 9.51 -4.90
N ILE A 255 17.40 8.69 -4.32
CA ILE A 255 18.73 9.13 -3.86
C ILE A 255 19.57 9.67 -5.02
N ALA A 256 19.64 8.95 -6.14
CA ALA A 256 20.39 9.38 -7.32
C ALA A 256 19.83 10.68 -7.91
N THR A 257 18.51 10.79 -8.00
CA THR A 257 17.82 11.98 -8.54
C THR A 257 18.04 13.22 -7.65
N ALA A 258 18.20 13.03 -6.33
CA ALA A 258 18.55 14.11 -5.41
C ALA A 258 19.99 14.58 -5.60
N ALA A 259 20.94 13.65 -5.76
CA ALA A 259 22.34 13.96 -6.00
C ALA A 259 22.52 14.82 -7.28
N ASP A 260 21.66 14.62 -8.27
CA ASP A 260 21.66 15.36 -9.52
C ASP A 260 20.82 16.66 -9.48
N GLY A 261 20.28 17.05 -8.31
CA GLY A 261 19.45 18.26 -8.14
C GLY A 261 18.08 18.19 -8.85
N ARG A 262 17.67 17.00 -9.28
CA ARG A 262 16.45 16.76 -10.05
C ARG A 262 15.25 16.38 -9.17
N LEU A 263 15.50 15.93 -7.94
CA LEU A 263 14.43 15.39 -7.08
C LEU A 263 13.35 16.44 -6.81
N ARG A 264 13.72 17.72 -6.69
CA ARG A 264 12.79 18.85 -6.51
C ARG A 264 11.71 19.00 -7.58
N PHE A 265 11.89 18.40 -8.76
CA PHE A 265 10.96 18.50 -9.89
C PHE A 265 10.10 17.24 -10.09
N ILE A 266 10.14 16.26 -9.17
CA ILE A 266 9.42 15.02 -9.41
C ILE A 266 7.89 15.21 -9.28
N PRO A 267 7.10 14.59 -10.16
CA PRO A 267 5.64 14.63 -10.05
C PRO A 267 5.13 14.01 -8.74
N ILE A 268 3.99 14.51 -8.23
CA ILE A 268 3.28 14.01 -7.03
C ILE A 268 3.16 12.49 -6.99
N ARG A 269 2.81 11.90 -8.14
CA ARG A 269 2.66 10.45 -8.27
C ARG A 269 3.96 9.70 -7.97
N GLN A 270 5.11 10.22 -8.40
CA GLN A 270 6.41 9.59 -8.14
C GLN A 270 6.82 9.72 -6.67
N LEU A 271 6.51 10.85 -6.03
CA LEU A 271 6.73 11.01 -4.60
C LEU A 271 5.90 9.99 -3.78
N GLN A 272 4.64 9.78 -4.16
CA GLN A 272 3.81 8.76 -3.53
C GLN A 272 4.40 7.35 -3.70
N CYS A 273 4.99 7.05 -4.85
CA CYS A 273 5.70 5.80 -5.07
C CYS A 273 6.92 5.66 -4.14
N ILE A 274 7.72 6.72 -3.96
CA ILE A 274 8.86 6.74 -3.03
C ILE A 274 8.41 6.48 -1.60
N MET A 275 7.37 7.20 -1.15
CA MET A 275 6.81 7.04 0.19
C MET A 275 6.24 5.64 0.41
N SER A 276 5.57 5.08 -0.60
CA SER A 276 5.03 3.72 -0.52
C SER A 276 6.16 2.69 -0.45
N ALA A 277 7.16 2.80 -1.32
CA ALA A 277 8.33 1.94 -1.32
C ALA A 277 9.08 1.98 0.02
N PHE A 278 9.18 3.16 0.63
CA PHE A 278 9.75 3.34 1.96
C PHE A 278 8.98 2.56 3.02
N VAL A 279 7.65 2.69 3.05
CA VAL A 279 6.79 1.98 4.00
C VAL A 279 6.81 0.46 3.78
N PHE A 280 6.87 0.00 2.53
CA PHE A 280 6.93 -1.43 2.23
C PHE A 280 8.28 -2.05 2.58
N LEU A 281 9.39 -1.39 2.22
CA LEU A 281 10.71 -1.83 2.64
C LEU A 281 10.83 -1.81 4.16
N PHE A 282 10.28 -0.79 4.82
CA PHE A 282 10.22 -0.74 6.28
C PHE A 282 9.56 -1.99 6.87
N LYS A 283 8.38 -2.39 6.37
CA LYS A 283 7.71 -3.62 6.82
C LYS A 283 8.57 -4.85 6.56
N ALA A 284 9.20 -4.94 5.39
CA ALA A 284 10.07 -6.05 5.02
C ALA A 284 11.28 -6.21 5.97
N ILE A 285 11.89 -5.10 6.41
CA ILE A 285 13.04 -5.13 7.33
C ILE A 285 12.73 -5.85 8.64
N THR A 286 11.51 -5.68 9.17
CA THR A 286 11.10 -6.37 10.40
C THR A 286 10.98 -7.90 10.23
N LEU A 287 11.02 -8.38 8.99
CA LEU A 287 10.97 -9.79 8.61
C LEU A 287 12.34 -10.33 8.12
N CYS A 288 13.37 -9.48 8.04
CA CYS A 288 14.71 -9.91 7.69
C CYS A 288 15.31 -10.80 8.79
N THR A 289 16.00 -11.85 8.37
CA THR A 289 16.54 -12.88 9.27
C THR A 289 18.02 -12.67 9.59
N SER A 290 18.71 -11.74 8.90
CA SER A 290 20.11 -11.42 9.15
C SER A 290 20.34 -9.94 9.48
N ARG A 291 21.34 -9.68 10.32
CA ARG A 291 21.77 -8.33 10.71
C ARG A 291 22.22 -7.50 9.51
N GLU A 292 22.93 -8.13 8.57
CA GLU A 292 23.51 -7.47 7.40
C GLU A 292 22.42 -6.94 6.46
N ASP A 293 21.34 -7.70 6.26
CA ASP A 293 20.21 -7.31 5.41
C ASP A 293 19.45 -6.12 5.99
N VAL A 294 19.23 -6.15 7.31
CA VAL A 294 18.60 -5.05 8.05
C VAL A 294 19.44 -3.79 7.91
N GLN A 295 20.75 -3.89 8.11
CA GLN A 295 21.66 -2.75 8.07
C GLN A 295 21.76 -2.14 6.66
N THR A 296 21.80 -2.97 5.62
CA THR A 296 21.78 -2.55 4.21
C THR A 296 20.50 -1.77 3.89
N SER A 297 19.35 -2.27 4.34
CA SER A 297 18.05 -1.64 4.08
C SER A 297 17.88 -0.33 4.85
N LEU A 298 18.35 -0.26 6.10
CA LEU A 298 18.37 0.97 6.90
C LEU A 298 19.20 2.06 6.24
N VAL A 299 20.40 1.75 5.73
CA VAL A 299 21.24 2.71 5.01
C VAL A 299 20.52 3.28 3.78
N ALA A 300 19.81 2.45 3.00
CA ALA A 300 19.03 2.92 1.87
C ALA A 300 17.89 3.86 2.31
N MET A 301 17.19 3.54 3.40
CA MET A 301 16.14 4.37 3.96
C MET A 301 16.69 5.71 4.48
N GLU A 302 17.77 5.71 5.27
CA GLU A 302 18.40 6.94 5.78
C GLU A 302 18.80 7.89 4.66
N ARG A 303 19.46 7.35 3.62
CA ARG A 303 19.87 8.13 2.45
C ARG A 303 18.66 8.69 1.71
N CYS A 304 17.57 7.93 1.59
CA CYS A 304 16.35 8.40 0.95
C CYS A 304 15.65 9.49 1.77
N VAL A 305 15.55 9.36 3.10
CA VAL A 305 14.97 10.42 3.96
C VAL A 305 15.79 11.70 3.84
N LYS A 306 17.12 11.58 3.87
CA LYS A 306 18.01 12.72 3.68
C LYS A 306 17.78 13.41 2.32
N ALA A 307 17.75 12.62 1.24
CA ALA A 307 17.48 13.10 -0.10
C ALA A 307 16.14 13.85 -0.20
N LEU A 308 15.08 13.32 0.41
CA LEU A 308 13.76 13.95 0.46
C LEU A 308 13.75 15.25 1.28
N GLY A 309 14.54 15.32 2.35
CA GLY A 309 14.63 16.52 3.20
C GLY A 309 15.47 17.65 2.60
N GLU A 310 16.44 17.32 1.75
CA GLU A 310 17.29 18.29 1.04
C GLU A 310 16.67 18.76 -0.28
N ALA A 311 15.72 18.01 -0.84
CA ALA A 311 14.99 18.42 -2.04
C ALA A 311 13.98 19.53 -1.68
N ASP A 312 14.26 20.74 -2.13
CA ASP A 312 13.34 21.89 -2.05
C ASP A 312 12.16 21.66 -3.01
N MET A 313 11.17 20.88 -2.57
CA MET A 313 10.04 20.42 -3.38
C MET A 313 8.95 21.50 -3.45
N ASP A 314 8.93 22.25 -4.55
CA ASP A 314 8.09 23.45 -4.74
C ASP A 314 6.57 23.21 -4.56
N GLU A 315 6.05 22.00 -4.88
CA GLU A 315 4.61 21.72 -4.90
C GLU A 315 4.10 20.85 -3.75
N MET A 316 4.99 20.29 -2.94
CA MET A 316 4.63 19.44 -1.81
C MET A 316 5.61 19.66 -0.67
N ASN A 317 5.16 20.42 0.33
CA ASN A 317 5.62 20.16 1.68
C ASN A 317 5.17 18.72 2.01
N VAL A 318 6.03 17.72 1.76
CA VAL A 318 6.11 16.60 2.71
C VAL A 318 6.34 17.31 4.02
N SER A 319 5.29 17.40 4.86
CA SER A 319 5.34 18.30 6.00
C SER A 319 6.64 18.05 6.74
N ARG A 320 7.29 19.11 7.24
CA ARG A 320 8.51 18.97 8.05
C ARG A 320 8.32 17.89 9.14
N ASP A 321 7.09 17.72 9.61
CA ASP A 321 6.64 16.68 10.53
C ASP A 321 6.68 15.26 9.95
N THR A 322 6.30 15.05 8.68
CA THR A 322 6.42 13.75 8.00
C THR A 322 7.89 13.38 7.81
N LEU A 323 8.74 14.31 7.38
CA LEU A 323 10.18 14.06 7.28
C LEU A 323 10.81 13.80 8.65
N GLY A 324 10.45 14.61 9.66
CA GLY A 324 10.89 14.43 11.05
C GLY A 324 10.44 13.08 11.63
N PHE A 325 9.22 12.64 11.30
CA PHE A 325 8.71 11.32 11.63
C PHE A 325 9.57 10.22 11.00
N LEU A 326 9.76 10.25 9.67
CA LEU A 326 10.57 9.24 8.96
C LEU A 326 12.00 9.17 9.51
N TYR A 327 12.64 10.32 9.73
CA TYR A 327 14.00 10.40 10.26
C TYR A 327 14.11 9.83 11.68
N SER A 328 13.22 10.25 12.58
CA SER A 328 13.19 9.75 13.96
C SER A 328 12.95 8.24 14.02
N TYR A 329 12.17 7.74 13.06
CA TYR A 329 11.76 6.35 12.99
C TYR A 329 12.87 5.44 12.45
N VAL A 330 13.56 5.83 11.39
CA VAL A 330 14.74 5.09 10.90
C VAL A 330 15.84 5.05 11.96
N ARG A 331 16.10 6.17 12.64
CA ARG A 331 17.07 6.23 13.74
C ARG A 331 16.73 5.23 14.86
N ARG A 332 15.46 5.18 15.28
CA ARG A 332 15.02 4.23 16.33
C ARG A 332 15.25 2.78 15.91
N LEU A 333 14.95 2.42 14.66
CA LEU A 333 15.18 1.06 14.17
C LEU A 333 16.66 0.71 14.12
N GLY A 334 17.53 1.68 13.79
CA GLY A 334 18.98 1.49 13.88
C GLY A 334 19.43 1.19 15.31
N GLU A 335 18.87 1.89 16.29
CA GLU A 335 19.12 1.63 17.72
C GLU A 335 18.62 0.24 18.12
N ASP A 336 17.38 -0.11 17.78
CA ASP A 336 16.78 -1.41 18.08
C ASP A 336 17.57 -2.57 17.43
N THR A 337 18.00 -2.42 16.17
CA THR A 337 18.81 -3.42 15.47
C THR A 337 20.15 -3.67 16.17
N ASN A 338 20.80 -2.60 16.63
CA ASN A 338 22.04 -2.72 17.39
C ASN A 338 21.83 -3.45 18.73
N VAL A 339 20.65 -3.34 19.34
CA VAL A 339 20.28 -4.06 20.57
C VAL A 339 19.93 -5.53 20.27
N PHE A 340 19.09 -5.81 19.27
CA PHE A 340 18.64 -7.17 18.94
C PHE A 340 19.76 -8.09 18.44
N PHE A 341 20.77 -7.53 17.77
CA PHE A 341 21.91 -8.29 17.23
C PHE A 341 23.23 -8.02 17.97
N ALA A 342 23.19 -7.42 19.16
CA ALA A 342 24.34 -7.40 20.06
C ALA A 342 24.59 -8.83 20.57
N SER A 343 25.82 -9.33 20.42
CA SER A 343 26.25 -10.55 21.09
C SER A 343 26.10 -10.37 22.60
N SER A 344 25.53 -11.35 23.30
CA SER A 344 25.55 -11.40 24.77
C SER A 344 27.02 -11.50 25.24
N THR A 345 27.66 -10.37 25.49
CA THR A 345 29.00 -10.31 26.06
C THR A 345 28.89 -9.77 27.47
N ASP A 346 28.87 -10.67 28.46
CA ASP A 346 29.29 -10.52 29.89
C ASP A 346 29.00 -9.19 30.65
N SER A 347 28.19 -8.28 30.09
CA SER A 347 27.95 -6.92 30.58
C SER A 347 26.76 -6.83 31.52
N ASP A 348 25.95 -7.89 31.62
CA ASP A 348 24.83 -7.97 32.56
C ASP A 348 25.30 -7.94 34.03
N ARG A 349 26.58 -8.20 34.30
CA ARG A 349 27.18 -8.03 35.64
C ARG A 349 27.69 -6.61 35.92
N ALA A 350 27.80 -5.74 34.93
CA ALA A 350 28.28 -4.36 35.08
C ALA A 350 27.14 -3.34 35.16
N MET A 351 25.95 -3.70 34.68
CA MET A 351 24.80 -2.79 34.56
C MET A 351 24.23 -2.36 35.92
N ASP A 352 24.34 -3.18 36.97
CA ASP A 352 23.88 -2.83 38.32
C ASP A 352 24.69 -1.69 38.97
N THR A 353 25.92 -1.42 38.49
CA THR A 353 26.78 -0.39 39.12
C THR A 353 26.67 0.98 38.42
N GLN A 354 26.26 1.03 37.14
CA GLN A 354 26.15 2.30 36.39
C GLN A 354 24.76 2.96 36.47
N VAL A 355 23.68 2.19 36.69
CA VAL A 355 22.30 2.74 36.75
C VAL A 355 22.10 3.71 37.93
N MET A 356 22.95 3.67 38.96
CA MET A 356 22.86 4.57 40.13
C MET A 356 23.68 5.87 40.02
N GLN A 357 24.47 6.09 38.96
CA GLN A 357 25.32 7.28 38.84
C GLN A 357 24.93 8.28 37.73
N GLY A 358 23.96 7.96 36.86
CA GLY A 358 23.59 8.82 35.72
C GLY A 358 22.40 9.77 35.93
N LEU A 359 21.79 9.82 37.12
CA LEU A 359 20.57 10.62 37.39
C LEU A 359 20.81 12.12 37.64
N SER A 360 21.93 12.68 37.18
CA SER A 360 22.16 14.13 37.23
C SER A 360 22.91 14.62 36.00
N GLU A 361 22.18 15.08 34.98
CA GLU A 361 22.46 16.29 34.19
C GLU A 361 21.46 16.45 33.02
N SER A 362 21.12 17.70 32.70
CA SER A 362 20.05 18.12 31.78
C SER A 362 20.60 18.54 30.40
N PRO A 363 19.87 18.39 29.27
CA PRO A 363 20.37 18.75 27.95
C PRO A 363 20.10 20.21 27.56
N ALA A 364 21.05 20.79 26.79
CA ALA A 364 20.99 22.14 26.25
C ALA A 364 20.27 22.21 24.89
N VAL A 365 19.60 23.35 24.69
CA VAL A 365 18.82 23.78 23.51
C VAL A 365 19.76 24.39 22.45
N VAL A 366 19.52 24.14 21.16
CA VAL A 366 20.12 24.92 20.07
C VAL A 366 19.01 25.42 19.12
N ASP A 367 19.16 26.69 18.80
CA ASP A 367 18.17 27.67 18.36
C ASP A 367 17.73 27.53 16.89
N ALA A 368 16.48 27.91 16.63
CA ALA A 368 15.89 28.03 15.31
C ALA A 368 15.66 29.51 14.98
N MET A 369 15.71 29.84 13.69
CA MET A 369 15.35 31.11 13.03
C MET A 369 16.51 32.08 12.71
N ALA A 370 16.80 32.21 11.41
CA ALA A 370 16.77 33.50 10.69
C ALA A 370 17.05 33.30 9.19
N ALA A 371 16.02 33.58 8.37
CA ALA A 371 16.05 34.29 7.08
C ALA A 371 15.09 33.67 6.05
N SER A 372 13.84 34.13 6.11
CA SER A 372 12.92 34.17 4.98
C SER A 372 12.74 35.62 4.56
N GLN A 373 12.62 35.91 3.26
CA GLN A 373 11.56 36.76 2.67
C GLN A 373 11.66 36.83 1.13
N PRO A 374 10.54 37.15 0.44
CA PRO A 374 10.08 36.47 -0.77
C PRO A 374 10.15 37.34 -2.03
N LEU A 375 10.16 36.70 -3.22
CA LEU A 375 9.86 37.39 -4.46
C LEU A 375 8.92 36.58 -5.36
N LEU A 376 7.81 37.25 -5.70
CA LEU A 376 6.96 37.13 -6.89
C LEU A 376 5.71 36.23 -6.82
N LEU A 377 4.60 36.94 -6.62
CA LEU A 377 3.23 36.60 -7.00
C LEU A 377 3.06 36.54 -8.53
N GLY A 378 2.23 35.60 -9.00
CA GLY A 378 1.34 35.88 -10.15
C GLY A 378 1.54 35.14 -11.47
N VAL A 379 1.93 33.85 -11.49
CA VAL A 379 1.93 33.05 -12.73
C VAL A 379 1.07 31.80 -12.58
N ASN A 380 0.10 31.65 -13.49
CA ASN A 380 -0.74 30.47 -13.64
C ASN A 380 -0.03 29.51 -14.62
N TRP A 381 0.55 28.43 -14.10
CA TRP A 381 1.41 27.50 -14.85
C TRP A 381 0.65 26.36 -15.58
N ASN A 382 -0.69 26.40 -15.63
CA ASN A 382 -1.49 25.33 -16.24
C ASN A 382 -1.68 25.45 -17.77
N GLN A 383 -1.03 26.41 -18.43
CA GLN A 383 -1.11 26.55 -19.88
C GLN A 383 0.24 27.00 -20.42
N ASP A 384 1.08 26.04 -20.82
CA ASP A 384 1.64 25.98 -22.17
C ASP A 384 2.65 24.83 -22.26
N MET A 385 2.43 23.99 -23.29
CA MET A 385 3.34 22.92 -23.69
C MET A 385 4.70 23.51 -24.07
N PHE A 386 5.75 23.20 -23.30
CA PHE A 386 7.13 23.46 -23.73
C PHE A 386 7.87 22.17 -24.05
N ALA A 387 8.22 22.03 -25.33
CA ALA A 387 9.29 21.16 -25.78
C ALA A 387 10.63 21.72 -25.25
N ILE A 388 11.22 21.05 -24.26
CA ILE A 388 12.54 21.39 -23.73
C ILE A 388 13.57 20.48 -24.40
N ILE A 389 14.48 21.10 -25.15
CA ILE A 389 15.58 20.44 -25.85
C ILE A 389 16.61 19.96 -24.82
N GLY A 390 16.86 18.65 -24.76
CA GLY A 390 17.91 18.04 -23.91
C GLY A 390 17.46 16.95 -22.93
N LEU A 391 16.17 16.60 -22.89
CA LEU A 391 15.68 15.42 -22.18
C LEU A 391 16.23 14.12 -22.81
N PRO A 392 16.80 13.16 -22.05
CA PRO A 392 16.69 11.77 -22.41
C PRO A 392 15.19 11.43 -22.48
N ALA A 393 14.80 10.58 -23.41
CA ALA A 393 13.40 10.21 -23.65
C ALA A 393 12.74 9.45 -22.47
N ASP A 394 13.38 9.34 -21.31
CA ASP A 394 12.97 8.51 -20.17
C ASP A 394 11.98 9.18 -19.21
N LEU A 395 11.91 10.52 -19.19
CA LEU A 395 11.12 11.25 -18.18
C LEU A 395 9.79 11.81 -18.69
N ALA A 396 9.56 11.81 -20.01
CA ALA A 396 8.24 12.03 -20.62
C ALA A 396 7.54 10.71 -21.00
N MET A 397 8.26 9.59 -20.95
CA MET A 397 7.70 8.27 -21.21
C MET A 397 7.11 7.72 -19.91
N PRO A 398 5.85 7.26 -19.89
CA PRO A 398 5.39 6.35 -18.84
C PRO A 398 6.39 5.19 -18.70
N TRP A 399 6.54 4.64 -17.49
CA TRP A 399 7.39 3.47 -17.14
C TRP A 399 7.08 2.19 -17.98
N SER A 400 6.21 2.33 -18.97
CA SER A 400 5.87 1.39 -20.01
C SER A 400 5.53 2.22 -21.26
N PRO A 401 6.19 2.04 -22.42
CA PRO A 401 5.85 2.76 -23.65
C PRO A 401 4.35 2.67 -23.94
N LEU A 402 3.74 3.78 -24.37
CA LEU A 402 2.37 3.82 -24.90
C LEU A 402 2.43 4.05 -26.42
N ASP A 403 1.59 3.35 -27.18
CA ASP A 403 1.48 3.59 -28.62
C ASP A 403 0.78 4.92 -28.90
N SER A 404 0.70 5.30 -30.17
CA SER A 404 0.00 6.51 -30.61
C SER A 404 -1.49 6.53 -30.27
N SER A 405 -2.06 5.43 -29.78
CA SER A 405 -3.44 5.31 -29.27
C SER A 405 -3.53 5.29 -27.74
N GLY A 406 -2.41 5.45 -27.03
CA GLY A 406 -2.35 5.44 -25.57
C GLY A 406 -2.37 4.04 -24.94
N ARG A 407 -2.05 2.97 -25.70
CA ARG A 407 -2.00 1.58 -25.20
C ARG A 407 -0.57 1.16 -24.86
N LEU A 408 -0.40 0.40 -23.77
CA LEU A 408 0.90 -0.17 -23.35
C LEU A 408 1.52 -1.04 -24.45
N ILE A 409 2.71 -0.68 -24.95
CA ILE A 409 3.43 -1.40 -26.03
C ILE A 409 4.41 -2.44 -25.46
N ALA A 410 4.97 -2.20 -24.27
CA ALA A 410 5.80 -3.14 -23.52
C ALA A 410 5.88 -2.67 -22.06
N ALA A 411 5.86 -3.59 -21.08
CA ALA A 411 6.23 -3.25 -19.71
C ALA A 411 7.74 -3.53 -19.52
N ASP A 412 8.44 -2.66 -18.80
CA ASP A 412 9.80 -2.93 -18.29
C ASP A 412 9.78 -4.28 -17.54
N PRO A 413 10.78 -5.17 -17.71
CA PRO A 413 10.84 -6.45 -16.99
C PRO A 413 10.62 -6.36 -15.46
N LEU A 414 10.97 -5.24 -14.82
CA LEU A 414 10.69 -4.97 -13.40
C LEU A 414 9.20 -4.78 -13.11
N TRP A 415 8.45 -4.30 -14.10
CA TRP A 415 7.05 -3.88 -14.07
C TRP A 415 6.12 -4.78 -14.88
N GLN A 416 6.65 -5.75 -15.63
CA GLN A 416 5.86 -6.78 -16.31
C GLN A 416 5.04 -7.52 -15.25
N SER A 417 3.74 -7.63 -15.50
CA SER A 417 2.91 -8.63 -14.84
C SER A 417 3.59 -9.96 -15.12
N ILE A 418 4.17 -10.56 -14.08
CA ILE A 418 4.57 -11.95 -14.15
C ILE A 418 3.25 -12.69 -14.28
N GLY A 419 3.02 -13.27 -15.46
CA GLY A 419 1.75 -13.92 -15.81
C GLY A 419 1.21 -14.72 -14.64
N SER A 420 -0.10 -14.65 -14.45
CA SER A 420 -0.72 -15.29 -13.32
C SER A 420 -0.47 -16.80 -13.42
N PRO A 421 -0.13 -17.49 -12.32
CA PRO A 421 -0.01 -18.96 -12.32
C PRO A 421 -1.34 -19.64 -12.73
N TRP A 422 -2.43 -18.87 -12.82
CA TRP A 422 -3.76 -19.28 -13.25
C TRP A 422 -4.01 -19.08 -14.76
N ASP A 423 -3.10 -18.42 -15.49
CA ASP A 423 -3.23 -18.19 -16.94
C ASP A 423 -2.94 -19.47 -17.77
N ALA A 424 -2.36 -20.50 -17.14
CA ALA A 424 -2.02 -21.78 -17.78
C ALA A 424 -3.03 -22.92 -17.54
N SER A 425 -4.11 -22.67 -16.78
CA SER A 425 -5.17 -23.66 -16.56
C SER A 425 -6.46 -23.20 -17.25
N GLY A 426 -6.60 -23.55 -18.53
CA GLY A 426 -7.89 -23.57 -19.23
C GLY A 426 -8.68 -24.83 -18.92
#